data_AF-A0A7H0YH79-F1
#
_entry.id   AF-A0A7H0YH79-F1
#
_cell.length_a   1.000
_cell.length_b   1.000
_cell.length_c   1.000
_cell.angle_alpha   90.00
_cell.angle_beta   90.00
_cell.angle_gamma   90.00
#
_symmetry.space_group_name_H-M   'P 1'
#
loop_
_entity.id
_entity.type
_entity.pdbx_description
1 polymer ?
#
loop_
_entity_poly.entity_id
_entity_poly.type
_entity_poly.pdbx_seq_one_letter_code
_entity_poly.pdbx_strand_id
1 'polypeptide(L)'
;MKMQNIGIKSLMDNIKIFDEVGDFEWDLAEFAYDTIRSSSLSRFNERSLLLFISFPRSAEDFMMYKYNQGQDPENHEVISSRGASWEVNTNIKRSALKMDYEKDPEGAKMRYECIPPAQRGGFFQYPERIDDCVKTGKMNPAVLENIILTSEIASGAERHFVGFDVEVFKRTLELDATRTYYLGLDGGIESDSYTISLAHGEIFYEQVIEGGDAVEKPRNKPVEDLLIEWKPDKAHKVPVNVQNVVDIVEAICERVYVKRSLSDKFNSGAMTQRLLELGVEAEDKVFSNPFQLAIFTQVKNLAYTGHLELLDEEKANDDLKHLLLVNGTKIDHEKDRGKDTCDARAAAIYLCSNDDPEEITNFSMPTIAGAVRGR
;
A
#
# COMPACT_ATOMS: atom_id res chain seq x y z
N MET A 1 16.41 14.50 25.80
CA MET A 1 15.25 14.35 24.89
C MET A 1 14.87 15.75 24.42
N LYS A 2 15.33 16.17 23.25
CA LYS A 2 15.04 17.51 22.70
C LYS A 2 13.63 17.44 22.12
N MET A 3 12.66 18.08 22.77
CA MET A 3 11.39 18.44 22.12
C MET A 3 11.75 19.23 20.85
N GLN A 4 11.49 18.67 19.67
CA GLN A 4 11.38 19.47 18.46
C GLN A 4 10.29 20.51 18.72
N ASN A 5 10.61 21.77 18.43
CA ASN A 5 9.75 22.92 18.72
C ASN A 5 8.35 22.72 18.16
N ILE A 6 7.40 22.33 19.01
CA ILE A 6 5.99 22.60 18.74
C ILE A 6 5.88 24.14 18.70
N GLY A 7 5.24 24.70 17.67
CA GLY A 7 5.10 26.14 17.42
C GLY A 7 4.22 26.85 18.47
N ILE A 8 4.51 26.66 19.75
CA ILE A 8 3.73 27.18 20.85
C ILE A 8 4.23 28.59 21.17
N LYS A 9 3.40 29.59 20.92
CA LYS A 9 3.65 30.97 21.32
C LYS A 9 2.69 31.36 22.44
N SER A 10 3.23 31.97 23.49
CA SER A 10 2.43 32.61 24.55
C SER A 10 2.49 34.11 24.32
N LEU A 11 1.35 34.75 24.00
CA LEU A 11 1.26 36.22 23.87
C LEU A 11 0.99 36.90 25.22
N MET A 12 0.28 36.22 26.11
CA MET A 12 0.04 36.54 27.53
C MET A 12 -0.04 35.22 28.31
N ASP A 13 0.12 35.21 29.64
CA ASP A 13 0.20 33.94 30.39
C ASP A 13 -1.07 33.08 30.27
N ASN A 14 -2.21 33.68 29.96
CA ASN A 14 -3.52 33.04 29.79
C ASN A 14 -3.93 32.78 28.33
N ILE A 15 -3.11 33.16 27.33
CA ILE A 15 -3.39 32.90 25.91
C ILE A 15 -2.32 31.95 25.36
N LYS A 16 -2.74 30.82 24.80
CA LYS A 16 -1.86 29.80 24.20
C LYS A 16 -2.22 29.60 22.74
N ILE A 17 -1.20 29.61 21.88
CA ILE A 17 -1.38 29.44 20.44
C ILE A 17 -0.68 28.15 20.01
N PHE A 18 -1.42 27.28 19.35
CA PHE A 18 -0.94 26.09 18.66
C PHE A 18 -0.87 26.42 17.18
N ASP A 19 0.32 26.82 16.72
CA ASP A 19 0.61 27.09 15.32
C ASP A 19 1.00 25.79 14.61
N GLU A 20 0.45 25.56 13.41
CA GLU A 20 0.65 24.37 12.57
C GLU A 20 0.31 23.05 13.30
N VAL A 21 -0.70 23.05 14.17
CA VAL A 21 -1.03 21.88 14.99
C VAL A 21 -1.36 20.61 14.17
N GLY A 22 -1.87 20.79 12.95
CA GLY A 22 -2.16 19.70 12.03
C GLY A 22 -0.91 18.95 11.57
N ASP A 23 0.30 19.53 11.72
CA ASP A 23 1.57 18.89 11.36
C ASP A 23 2.13 17.91 12.38
N PHE A 24 1.60 17.90 13.60
CA PHE A 24 2.07 16.97 14.64
C PHE A 24 1.25 15.69 14.63
N GLU A 25 1.92 14.54 14.80
CA GLU A 25 1.24 13.26 15.02
C GLU A 25 0.18 13.40 16.12
N TRP A 26 -0.93 12.67 15.98
CA TRP A 26 -2.11 12.84 16.84
C TRP A 26 -1.74 12.79 18.33
N ASP A 27 -1.05 11.73 18.76
CA ASP A 27 -0.68 11.53 20.16
C ASP A 27 0.20 12.67 20.70
N LEU A 28 1.05 13.24 19.86
CA LEU A 28 1.91 14.35 20.24
C LEU A 28 1.13 15.66 20.35
N ALA A 29 0.21 15.91 19.41
CA ALA A 29 -0.68 17.06 19.43
C ALA A 29 -1.61 17.03 20.65
N GLU A 30 -2.18 15.86 20.95
CA GLU A 30 -3.03 15.61 22.11
C GLU A 30 -2.26 15.78 23.42
N PHE A 31 -1.09 15.16 23.54
CA PHE A 31 -0.23 15.33 24.71
C PHE A 31 0.12 16.81 24.96
N ALA A 32 0.48 17.54 23.91
CA ALA A 32 0.78 18.97 24.01
C ALA A 32 -0.45 19.78 24.43
N TYR A 33 -1.61 19.48 23.85
CA TYR A 33 -2.89 20.09 24.21
C TYR A 33 -3.21 19.89 25.68
N ASP A 34 -3.19 18.65 26.17
CA ASP A 34 -3.53 18.33 27.55
C ASP A 34 -2.58 18.97 28.56
N THR A 35 -1.28 18.93 28.25
CA THR A 35 -0.25 19.55 29.10
C THR A 35 -0.48 21.05 29.23
N ILE A 36 -0.75 21.73 28.12
CA ILE A 36 -0.92 23.19 28.09
C ILE A 36 -2.27 23.61 28.67
N ARG A 37 -3.33 22.84 28.41
CA ARG A 37 -4.66 23.06 28.98
C ARG A 37 -4.62 22.93 30.50
N SER A 38 -4.06 21.84 31.02
CA SER A 38 -3.91 21.62 32.48
C SER A 38 -3.08 22.74 33.14
N SER A 39 -1.97 23.12 32.49
CA SER A 39 -1.12 24.23 32.91
C SER A 39 -1.85 25.59 32.93
N SER A 40 -2.79 25.81 32.01
CA SER A 40 -3.57 27.04 31.92
C SER A 40 -4.72 27.08 32.94
N LEU A 41 -5.46 25.96 33.07
CA LEU A 41 -6.54 25.81 34.04
C LEU A 41 -6.04 25.97 35.49
N SER A 42 -4.91 25.36 35.83
CA SER A 42 -4.34 25.43 37.19
C SER A 42 -3.92 26.85 37.61
N ARG A 43 -3.59 27.73 36.65
CA ARG A 43 -3.12 29.10 36.93
C ARG A 43 -4.19 30.17 36.73
N PHE A 44 -5.10 29.96 35.78
CA PHE A 44 -6.01 31.00 35.30
C PHE A 44 -7.48 30.57 35.30
N ASN A 45 -7.78 29.33 35.71
CA ASN A 45 -9.13 28.75 35.73
C ASN A 45 -9.83 28.95 34.36
N GLU A 46 -11.08 29.43 34.36
CA GLU A 46 -11.91 29.70 33.18
C GLU A 46 -11.44 30.90 32.32
N ARG A 47 -10.36 31.61 32.71
CA ARG A 47 -9.90 32.82 31.99
C ARG A 47 -8.78 32.56 30.98
N SER A 48 -8.69 31.32 30.48
CA SER A 48 -7.67 30.93 29.49
C SER A 48 -8.26 30.76 28.09
N LEU A 49 -7.52 31.21 27.07
CA LEU A 49 -7.90 31.10 25.66
C LEU A 49 -6.84 30.28 24.92
N LEU A 50 -7.29 29.19 24.28
CA LEU A 50 -6.45 28.36 23.42
C LEU A 50 -6.83 28.63 21.96
N LEU A 51 -5.86 29.04 21.14
CA LEU A 51 -6.04 29.25 19.70
C LEU A 51 -5.30 28.16 18.94
N PHE A 52 -5.98 27.59 17.94
CA PHE A 52 -5.41 26.60 17.02
C PHE A 52 -5.40 27.20 15.61
N ILE A 53 -4.24 27.21 14.98
CA ILE A 53 -4.06 27.78 13.64
C ILE A 53 -3.30 26.76 12.81
N SER A 54 -3.94 26.19 11.80
CA SER A 54 -3.34 25.24 10.86
C SER A 54 -4.23 25.12 9.64
N PHE A 55 -3.68 24.70 8.51
CA PHE A 55 -4.47 24.05 7.47
C PHE A 55 -4.57 22.54 7.79
N PRO A 56 -5.61 21.84 7.32
CA PRO A 56 -5.76 20.42 7.59
C PRO A 56 -4.78 19.59 6.75
N ARG A 57 -4.23 18.55 7.35
CA ARG A 57 -3.42 17.50 6.75
C ARG A 57 -4.23 16.26 6.39
N SER A 58 -5.38 16.04 7.04
CA SER A 58 -6.35 15.00 6.68
C SER A 58 -7.69 15.20 7.38
N ALA A 59 -8.69 14.42 6.99
CA ALA A 59 -10.00 14.42 7.65
C ALA A 59 -9.92 13.99 9.12
N GLU A 60 -8.88 13.23 9.48
CA GLU A 60 -8.70 12.61 10.80
C GLU A 60 -7.61 13.27 11.64
N ASP A 61 -7.05 14.41 11.21
CA ASP A 61 -6.01 15.06 12.01
C ASP A 61 -6.58 15.81 13.22
N PHE A 62 -5.68 16.17 14.13
CA PHE A 62 -6.04 16.86 15.37
C PHE A 62 -6.70 18.24 15.14
N MET A 63 -6.34 18.93 14.04
CA MET A 63 -6.96 20.21 13.69
C MET A 63 -8.41 20.00 13.26
N MET A 64 -8.69 18.98 12.44
CA MET A 64 -10.03 18.62 12.02
C MET A 64 -10.89 18.14 13.19
N TYR A 65 -10.31 17.41 14.15
CA TYR A 65 -10.98 17.07 15.40
C TYR A 65 -11.44 18.31 16.18
N LYS A 66 -10.53 19.28 16.39
CA LYS A 66 -10.88 20.56 17.06
C LYS A 66 -11.86 21.40 16.26
N TYR A 67 -11.75 21.38 14.93
CA TYR A 67 -12.71 22.03 14.06
C TYR A 67 -14.11 21.44 14.26
N ASN A 68 -14.25 20.12 14.21
CA ASN A 68 -15.53 19.41 14.39
C ASN A 68 -16.12 19.64 15.79
N GLN A 69 -15.29 19.71 16.84
CA GLN A 69 -15.76 20.09 18.19
C GLN A 69 -16.45 21.47 18.20
N GLY A 70 -15.94 22.45 17.44
CA GLY A 70 -16.56 23.77 17.33
C GLY A 70 -17.73 23.86 16.34
N GLN A 71 -18.01 22.78 15.60
CA GLN A 71 -19.22 22.66 14.78
C GLN A 71 -20.37 21.97 15.54
N ASP A 72 -20.08 21.34 16.67
CA ASP A 72 -21.08 20.71 17.54
C ASP A 72 -21.89 21.79 18.27
N PRO A 73 -23.22 21.90 18.02
CA PRO A 73 -24.05 22.91 18.66
C PRO A 73 -24.17 22.73 20.17
N GLU A 74 -23.86 21.55 20.74
CA GLU A 74 -23.89 21.32 22.19
C GLU A 74 -22.59 21.76 22.89
N ASN A 75 -21.51 22.02 22.12
CA ASN A 75 -20.21 22.41 22.66
C ASN A 75 -19.97 23.92 22.51
N HIS A 76 -20.32 24.68 23.55
CA HIS A 76 -20.19 26.14 23.54
C HIS A 76 -18.78 26.64 23.89
N GLU A 77 -17.85 25.75 24.27
CA GLU A 77 -16.49 26.13 24.69
C GLU A 77 -15.52 26.26 23.52
N VAL A 78 -15.85 25.69 22.36
CA VAL A 78 -15.00 25.68 21.17
C VAL A 78 -15.70 26.42 20.03
N ILE A 79 -15.01 27.38 19.43
CA ILE A 79 -15.47 28.08 18.23
C ILE A 79 -14.50 27.77 17.11
N SER A 80 -15.02 27.31 15.96
CA SER A 80 -14.20 26.94 14.82
C SER A 80 -14.66 27.62 13.52
N SER A 81 -13.70 27.87 12.63
CA SER A 81 -13.96 28.41 11.30
C SER A 81 -12.94 27.83 10.30
N ARG A 82 -13.34 27.73 9.04
CA ARG A 82 -12.50 27.23 7.94
C ARG A 82 -12.83 28.04 6.69
N GLY A 83 -11.81 28.40 5.93
CA GLY A 83 -11.98 29.14 4.68
C GLY A 83 -10.75 29.03 3.79
N ALA A 84 -10.95 29.22 2.50
CA ALA A 84 -9.86 29.29 1.54
C ALA A 84 -9.04 30.57 1.75
N SER A 85 -7.78 30.54 1.33
CA SER A 85 -6.82 31.64 1.51
C SER A 85 -7.33 32.96 0.94
N TRP A 86 -8.03 32.94 -0.18
CA TRP A 86 -8.61 34.14 -0.82
C TRP A 86 -9.95 34.58 -0.21
N GLU A 87 -10.63 33.72 0.54
CA GLU A 87 -11.84 34.07 1.27
C GLU A 87 -11.48 34.81 2.57
N VAL A 88 -10.40 34.38 3.22
CA VAL A 88 -9.92 34.97 4.48
C VAL A 88 -9.02 36.19 4.23
N ASN A 89 -8.13 36.12 3.22
CA ASN A 89 -7.24 37.20 2.85
C ASN A 89 -7.54 37.69 1.43
N THR A 90 -8.33 38.77 1.33
CA THR A 90 -8.76 39.38 0.06
C THR A 90 -7.61 39.92 -0.81
N ASN A 91 -6.38 39.98 -0.29
CA ASN A 91 -5.20 40.37 -1.07
C ASN A 91 -4.61 39.22 -1.88
N ILE A 92 -4.98 37.96 -1.58
CA ILE A 92 -4.53 36.77 -2.31
C ILE A 92 -5.59 36.41 -3.35
N LYS A 93 -5.16 36.25 -4.61
CA LYS A 93 -6.03 35.74 -5.68
C LYS A 93 -5.68 34.28 -5.96
N ARG A 94 -6.69 33.42 -6.12
CA ARG A 94 -6.49 32.01 -6.53
C ARG A 94 -5.60 31.87 -7.76
N SER A 95 -5.71 32.80 -8.72
CA SER A 95 -4.90 32.81 -9.94
C SER A 95 -3.40 32.98 -9.68
N ALA A 96 -3.00 33.60 -8.57
CA ALA A 96 -1.59 33.77 -8.21
C ALA A 96 -0.93 32.45 -7.77
N LEU A 97 -1.73 31.45 -7.40
CA LEU A 97 -1.28 30.14 -6.95
C LEU A 97 -1.24 29.10 -8.09
N LYS A 98 -1.45 29.53 -9.33
CA LYS A 98 -1.60 28.64 -10.50
C LYS A 98 -0.45 27.65 -10.64
N MET A 99 0.79 28.06 -10.42
CA MET A 99 1.95 27.17 -10.49
C MET A 99 1.90 26.03 -9.46
N ASP A 100 1.41 26.32 -8.25
CA ASP A 100 1.28 25.30 -7.21
C ASP A 100 0.16 24.32 -7.55
N TYR A 101 -0.96 24.83 -8.12
CA TYR A 101 -2.04 23.98 -8.63
C TYR A 101 -1.64 23.16 -9.86
N GLU A 102 -0.76 23.65 -10.73
CA GLU A 102 -0.27 22.88 -11.89
C GLU A 102 0.70 21.77 -11.46
N LYS A 103 1.52 22.04 -10.43
CA LYS A 103 2.49 21.09 -9.91
C LYS A 103 1.85 20.02 -9.01
N ASP A 104 0.95 20.44 -8.14
CA ASP A 104 0.33 19.62 -7.10
C ASP A 104 -1.08 20.17 -6.84
N PRO A 105 -2.06 19.88 -7.73
CA PRO A 105 -3.42 20.40 -7.64
C PRO A 105 -4.06 20.14 -6.28
N GLU A 106 -3.63 19.08 -5.62
CA GLU A 106 -4.35 18.46 -4.51
C GLU A 106 -3.74 18.87 -3.18
N GLY A 107 -2.41 18.92 -3.06
CA GLY A 107 -1.75 19.62 -1.97
C GLY A 107 -2.00 21.13 -2.02
N ALA A 108 -2.25 21.71 -3.20
CA ALA A 108 -2.72 23.09 -3.33
C ALA A 108 -4.14 23.26 -2.76
N LYS A 109 -5.10 22.36 -3.06
CA LYS A 109 -6.43 22.37 -2.41
C LYS A 109 -6.33 22.21 -0.89
N MET A 110 -5.51 21.28 -0.42
CA MET A 110 -5.28 21.09 1.02
C MET A 110 -4.73 22.35 1.69
N ARG A 111 -3.66 22.94 1.15
CA ARG A 111 -3.00 24.12 1.73
C ARG A 111 -3.81 25.40 1.60
N TYR A 112 -4.43 25.64 0.44
CA TYR A 112 -5.02 26.93 0.12
C TYR A 112 -6.53 26.96 0.21
N GLU A 113 -7.21 25.83 0.02
CA GLU A 113 -8.68 25.72 0.16
C GLU A 113 -9.10 25.09 1.49
N CYS A 114 -8.14 24.65 2.31
CA CYS A 114 -8.37 23.91 3.55
C CYS A 114 -9.27 22.69 3.36
N ILE A 115 -9.15 22.02 2.20
CA ILE A 115 -9.87 20.78 1.90
C ILE A 115 -9.01 19.61 2.37
N PRO A 116 -9.36 18.92 3.48
CA PRO A 116 -8.57 17.79 3.97
C PRO A 116 -8.58 16.64 2.95
N PRO A 117 -7.44 15.96 2.69
CA PRO A 117 -7.47 14.64 2.09
C PRO A 117 -8.13 13.63 3.03
N ALA A 118 -8.61 12.50 2.51
CA ALA A 118 -9.30 11.49 3.31
C ALA A 118 -8.44 10.97 4.48
N GLN A 119 -7.14 10.79 4.27
CA GLN A 119 -6.22 10.19 5.25
C GLN A 119 -4.90 10.98 5.36
N ARG A 120 -4.31 11.01 6.55
CA ARG A 120 -3.08 11.76 6.81
C ARG A 120 -1.88 11.03 6.24
N GLY A 121 -1.19 11.68 5.31
CA GLY A 121 -0.07 11.03 4.63
C GLY A 121 -0.50 9.83 3.79
N GLY A 122 -1.79 9.70 3.43
CA GLY A 122 -2.26 8.67 2.52
C GLY A 122 -1.45 8.69 1.23
N PHE A 123 -0.91 7.53 0.86
CA PHE A 123 -0.16 7.37 -0.38
C PHE A 123 -1.07 7.46 -1.61
N PHE A 124 -2.26 6.87 -1.48
CA PHE A 124 -3.38 7.08 -2.40
C PHE A 124 -4.19 8.28 -1.93
N GLN A 125 -4.29 9.27 -2.80
CA GLN A 125 -5.06 10.48 -2.53
C GLN A 125 -6.56 10.30 -2.82
N TYR A 126 -6.87 9.46 -3.81
CA TYR A 126 -8.20 8.97 -4.16
C TYR A 126 -8.22 7.45 -3.95
N PRO A 127 -8.30 6.98 -2.70
CA PRO A 127 -8.34 5.54 -2.42
C PRO A 127 -9.50 4.84 -3.13
N GLU A 128 -10.59 5.53 -3.44
CA GLU A 128 -11.71 5.01 -4.22
C GLU A 128 -11.31 4.55 -5.64
N ARG A 129 -10.18 5.03 -6.19
CA ARG A 129 -9.64 4.53 -7.46
C ARG A 129 -9.19 3.08 -7.40
N ILE A 130 -8.88 2.58 -6.21
CA ILE A 130 -8.64 1.15 -6.01
C ILE A 130 -9.94 0.38 -6.21
N ASP A 131 -11.06 0.89 -5.69
CA ASP A 131 -12.38 0.24 -5.83
C ASP A 131 -12.80 0.15 -7.31
N ASP A 132 -12.50 1.17 -8.13
CA ASP A 132 -12.70 1.15 -9.59
C ASP A 132 -11.92 0.02 -10.30
N CYS A 133 -10.79 -0.42 -9.71
CA CYS A 133 -9.94 -1.48 -10.25
C CYS A 133 -10.38 -2.88 -9.81
N VAL A 134 -11.23 -2.99 -8.77
CA VAL A 134 -11.69 -4.27 -8.26
C VAL A 134 -12.69 -4.92 -9.21
N LYS A 135 -12.44 -6.17 -9.59
CA LYS A 135 -13.39 -6.96 -10.35
C LYS A 135 -14.30 -7.73 -9.42
N THR A 136 -15.46 -7.16 -9.12
CA THR A 136 -16.46 -7.78 -8.24
C THR A 136 -16.74 -9.23 -8.64
N GLY A 137 -16.61 -10.15 -7.68
CA GLY A 137 -16.77 -11.59 -7.86
C GLY A 137 -15.57 -12.32 -8.46
N LYS A 138 -14.48 -11.63 -8.83
CA LYS A 138 -13.23 -12.27 -9.25
C LYS A 138 -12.44 -12.72 -8.02
N MET A 139 -12.55 -13.99 -7.69
CA MET A 139 -11.86 -14.62 -6.56
C MET A 139 -10.62 -15.39 -7.03
N ASN A 140 -9.81 -15.85 -6.08
CA ASN A 140 -8.74 -16.81 -6.34
C ASN A 140 -9.26 -18.03 -7.14
N PRO A 141 -8.58 -18.42 -8.25
CA PRO A 141 -9.00 -19.52 -9.12
C PRO A 141 -8.56 -20.89 -8.58
N ALA A 142 -8.44 -21.03 -7.26
CA ALA A 142 -8.05 -22.26 -6.60
C ALA A 142 -8.62 -22.31 -5.19
N VAL A 143 -8.87 -23.51 -4.68
CA VAL A 143 -9.27 -23.73 -3.29
C VAL A 143 -8.03 -23.74 -2.40
N LEU A 144 -8.05 -22.91 -1.35
CA LEU A 144 -7.00 -22.80 -0.34
C LEU A 144 -7.46 -23.46 0.96
N GLU A 145 -7.11 -24.74 1.14
CA GLU A 145 -7.43 -25.49 2.36
C GLU A 145 -6.26 -25.41 3.36
N ASN A 146 -6.47 -24.73 4.48
CA ASN A 146 -5.44 -24.58 5.52
C ASN A 146 -5.14 -25.92 6.19
N ILE A 147 -3.85 -26.23 6.32
CA ILE A 147 -3.36 -27.43 7.00
C ILE A 147 -2.25 -27.07 7.99
N ILE A 148 -2.08 -27.93 8.99
CA ILE A 148 -0.92 -27.90 9.88
C ILE A 148 0.02 -29.03 9.47
N LEU A 149 1.22 -28.65 9.02
CA LEU A 149 2.28 -29.56 8.63
C LEU A 149 3.13 -29.88 9.86
N THR A 150 3.40 -31.16 10.12
CA THR A 150 4.25 -31.60 11.23
C THR A 150 5.55 -32.17 10.68
N SER A 151 6.67 -31.71 11.23
CA SER A 151 8.00 -32.26 10.95
C SER A 151 8.65 -32.73 12.25
N GLU A 152 9.16 -33.96 12.23
CA GLU A 152 9.95 -34.49 13.34
C GLU A 152 11.39 -33.97 13.24
N ILE A 153 11.87 -33.30 14.28
CA ILE A 153 13.28 -32.88 14.35
C ILE A 153 14.14 -34.00 14.94
N ALA A 154 15.45 -33.95 14.70
CA ALA A 154 16.40 -35.00 15.11
C ALA A 154 16.39 -35.36 16.61
N SER A 155 15.83 -34.51 17.47
CA SER A 155 15.62 -34.79 18.90
C SER A 155 14.34 -35.60 19.21
N GLY A 156 13.57 -36.01 18.20
CA GLY A 156 12.26 -36.67 18.34
C GLY A 156 11.12 -35.73 18.76
N ALA A 157 11.35 -34.42 18.73
CA ALA A 157 10.28 -33.44 18.99
C ALA A 157 9.56 -33.11 17.69
N GLU A 158 8.27 -32.82 17.78
CA GLU A 158 7.46 -32.36 16.66
C GLU A 158 7.55 -30.84 16.54
N ARG A 159 7.66 -30.35 15.30
CA ARG A 159 7.52 -28.94 14.96
C ARG A 159 6.38 -28.79 13.97
N HIS A 160 5.48 -27.86 14.25
CA HIS A 160 4.30 -27.59 13.44
C HIS A 160 4.51 -26.34 12.59
N PHE A 161 3.88 -26.31 11.42
CA PHE A 161 3.92 -25.20 10.47
C PHE A 161 2.56 -24.99 9.81
N VAL A 162 2.24 -23.74 9.46
CA VAL A 162 1.06 -23.41 8.65
C VAL A 162 1.36 -23.63 7.17
N GLY A 163 0.41 -24.20 6.44
CA GLY A 163 0.47 -24.38 5.00
C GLY A 163 -0.91 -24.56 4.37
N PHE A 164 -0.94 -24.77 3.06
CA PHE A 164 -2.13 -25.18 2.32
C PHE A 164 -1.99 -26.61 1.78
N ASP A 165 -3.11 -27.32 1.63
CA ASP A 165 -3.12 -28.61 0.94
C ASP A 165 -2.77 -28.42 -0.54
N VAL A 166 -1.57 -28.86 -0.92
CA VAL A 166 -1.01 -28.70 -2.27
C VAL A 166 -1.79 -29.52 -3.30
N GLU A 167 -2.33 -30.69 -2.93
CA GLU A 167 -3.06 -31.56 -3.86
C GLU A 167 -4.46 -31.01 -4.15
N VAL A 168 -5.12 -30.43 -3.14
CA VAL A 168 -6.38 -29.70 -3.32
C VAL A 168 -6.14 -28.47 -4.19
N PHE A 169 -5.08 -27.70 -3.92
CA PHE A 169 -4.72 -26.54 -4.72
C PHE A 169 -4.46 -26.93 -6.18
N LYS A 170 -3.57 -27.89 -6.44
CA LYS A 170 -3.21 -28.37 -7.79
C LYS A 170 -4.43 -28.81 -8.60
N ARG A 171 -5.35 -29.56 -7.99
CA ARG A 171 -6.54 -30.08 -8.68
C ARG A 171 -7.57 -29.00 -9.01
N THR A 172 -7.60 -27.91 -8.23
CA THR A 172 -8.59 -26.84 -8.36
C THR A 172 -8.07 -25.59 -9.06
N LEU A 173 -6.77 -25.51 -9.33
CA LEU A 173 -6.13 -24.35 -9.96
C LEU A 173 -6.55 -24.16 -11.43
N GLU A 174 -7.25 -23.07 -11.70
CA GLU A 174 -7.76 -22.69 -13.02
C GLU A 174 -7.12 -21.39 -13.53
N LEU A 175 -5.98 -21.50 -14.20
CA LEU A 175 -5.32 -20.37 -14.85
C LEU A 175 -5.34 -20.50 -16.38
N ASP A 176 -5.41 -19.37 -17.08
CA ASP A 176 -5.35 -19.31 -18.54
C ASP A 176 -3.91 -19.55 -19.00
N ALA A 177 -3.65 -20.75 -19.52
CA ALA A 177 -2.32 -21.17 -19.97
C ALA A 177 -1.82 -20.45 -21.23
N THR A 178 -2.65 -19.62 -21.89
CA THR A 178 -2.25 -18.83 -23.07
C THR A 178 -1.57 -17.51 -22.72
N ARG A 179 -1.61 -17.11 -21.44
CA ARG A 179 -1.10 -15.84 -20.94
C ARG A 179 0.31 -15.97 -20.35
N THR A 180 1.01 -14.84 -20.33
CA THR A 180 2.28 -14.66 -19.62
C THR A 180 2.01 -14.07 -18.25
N TYR A 181 2.55 -14.68 -17.21
CA TYR A 181 2.33 -14.28 -15.82
C TYR A 181 3.61 -13.72 -15.17
N TYR A 182 3.39 -12.88 -14.17
CA TYR A 182 4.41 -12.22 -13.36
C TYR A 182 4.09 -12.47 -11.88
N LEU A 183 5.11 -12.85 -11.11
CA LEU A 183 4.96 -13.28 -9.72
C LEU A 183 5.63 -12.27 -8.76
N GLY A 184 4.85 -11.71 -7.84
CA GLY A 184 5.36 -10.91 -6.74
C GLY A 184 5.33 -11.70 -5.44
N LEU A 185 6.36 -11.57 -4.61
CA LEU A 185 6.48 -12.30 -3.34
C LEU A 185 6.90 -11.38 -2.20
N ASP A 186 6.35 -11.63 -1.01
CA ASP A 186 6.79 -11.05 0.26
C ASP A 186 6.94 -12.14 1.34
N GLY A 187 8.13 -12.20 1.96
CA GLY A 187 8.68 -13.40 2.60
C GLY A 187 8.65 -13.43 4.12
N GLY A 188 7.48 -13.28 4.75
CA GLY A 188 7.29 -13.46 6.19
C GLY A 188 7.25 -14.93 6.62
N ILE A 189 7.77 -15.26 7.81
CA ILE A 189 7.80 -16.66 8.34
C ILE A 189 7.18 -16.77 9.72
N GLU A 190 7.65 -15.98 10.69
CA GLU A 190 7.27 -16.12 12.11
C GLU A 190 6.32 -15.02 12.60
N SER A 191 6.56 -13.79 12.16
CA SER A 191 5.80 -12.60 12.57
C SER A 191 4.92 -12.09 11.45
N ASP A 192 5.46 -11.95 10.24
CA ASP A 192 4.74 -11.42 9.10
C ASP A 192 4.24 -12.58 8.22
N SER A 193 3.20 -12.33 7.45
CA SER A 193 2.65 -13.33 6.54
C SER A 193 3.63 -13.59 5.38
N TYR A 194 3.63 -14.81 4.86
CA TYR A 194 4.19 -15.04 3.53
C TYR A 194 3.10 -14.74 2.52
N THR A 195 3.37 -13.90 1.52
CA THR A 195 2.36 -13.54 0.53
C THR A 195 2.90 -13.67 -0.88
N ILE A 196 2.06 -14.17 -1.80
CA ILE A 196 2.33 -14.13 -3.23
C ILE A 196 1.17 -13.50 -3.99
N SER A 197 1.48 -12.78 -5.05
CA SER A 197 0.51 -12.25 -6.01
C SER A 197 0.94 -12.63 -7.43
N LEU A 198 -0.01 -13.11 -8.23
CA LEU A 198 0.18 -13.46 -9.63
C LEU A 198 -0.69 -12.56 -10.50
N ALA A 199 -0.09 -11.98 -11.53
CA ALA A 199 -0.81 -11.16 -12.51
C ALA A 199 -0.38 -11.51 -13.93
N HIS A 200 -1.30 -11.47 -14.88
CA HIS A 200 -0.98 -11.45 -16.30
C HIS A 200 -1.10 -10.04 -16.90
N GLY A 201 -0.49 -9.85 -18.08
CA GLY A 201 -0.61 -8.61 -18.85
C GLY A 201 -1.67 -8.70 -19.94
N GLU A 202 -2.55 -7.71 -20.00
CA GLU A 202 -3.38 -7.44 -21.18
C GLU A 202 -2.83 -6.23 -21.95
N ILE A 203 -2.89 -6.26 -23.28
CA ILE A 203 -2.38 -5.15 -24.08
C ILE A 203 -3.38 -3.99 -24.06
N PHE A 204 -2.91 -2.80 -23.71
CA PHE A 204 -3.60 -1.55 -23.99
C PHE A 204 -2.66 -0.57 -24.69
N TYR A 205 -3.22 0.45 -25.33
CA TYR A 205 -2.45 1.46 -26.04
C TYR A 205 -2.50 2.77 -25.28
N GLU A 206 -1.33 3.31 -24.96
CA GLU A 206 -1.15 4.60 -24.31
C GLU A 206 -0.64 5.63 -25.32
N GLN A 207 -1.21 6.83 -25.33
CA GLN A 207 -0.71 7.93 -26.15
C GLN A 207 0.46 8.61 -25.44
N VAL A 208 1.64 8.55 -26.05
CA VAL A 208 2.86 9.17 -25.54
C VAL A 208 3.32 10.23 -26.53
N ILE A 209 3.77 11.38 -26.03
CA ILE A 209 4.35 12.43 -26.87
C ILE A 209 5.82 12.11 -27.11
N GLU A 210 6.18 11.77 -28.35
CA GLU A 210 7.57 11.54 -28.77
C GLU A 210 7.93 12.48 -29.91
N GLY A 211 8.97 13.30 -29.69
CA GLY A 211 9.41 14.27 -30.71
C GLY A 211 8.42 15.39 -31.03
N GLY A 212 7.35 15.54 -30.24
CA GLY A 212 6.28 16.52 -30.46
C GLY A 212 5.01 15.95 -31.09
N ASP A 213 5.04 14.69 -31.52
CA ASP A 213 3.89 13.98 -32.08
C ASP A 213 3.30 13.00 -31.06
N ALA A 214 1.98 12.82 -31.08
CA ALA A 214 1.31 11.80 -30.27
C ALA A 214 1.43 10.44 -30.96
N VAL A 215 2.11 9.49 -30.30
CA VAL A 215 2.33 8.13 -30.78
C VAL A 215 1.67 7.15 -29.80
N GLU A 216 0.92 6.17 -30.34
CA GLU A 216 0.38 5.08 -29.53
C GLU A 216 1.45 4.02 -29.26
N LYS A 217 1.65 3.70 -27.98
CA LYS A 217 2.56 2.64 -27.55
C LYS A 217 1.80 1.54 -26.84
N PRO A 218 2.04 0.26 -27.18
CA PRO A 218 1.48 -0.84 -26.44
C PRO A 218 2.11 -0.87 -25.04
N ARG A 219 1.27 -1.13 -24.04
CA ARG A 219 1.62 -1.30 -22.64
C ARG A 219 0.88 -2.51 -22.07
N ASN A 220 1.45 -3.13 -21.04
CA ASN A 220 0.80 -4.18 -20.29
C ASN A 220 -0.06 -3.56 -19.19
N LYS A 221 -1.36 -3.82 -19.25
CA LYS A 221 -2.34 -3.60 -18.18
C LYS A 221 -2.28 -4.83 -17.27
N PRO A 222 -1.81 -4.71 -16.02
CA PRO A 222 -1.76 -5.83 -15.11
C PRO A 222 -3.16 -6.24 -14.67
N VAL A 223 -3.43 -7.54 -14.72
CA VAL A 223 -4.66 -8.17 -14.26
C VAL A 223 -4.28 -9.20 -13.20
N GLU A 224 -4.63 -8.94 -11.94
CA GLU A 224 -4.35 -9.85 -10.83
C GLU A 224 -5.26 -11.09 -10.90
N ASP A 225 -4.67 -12.28 -10.87
CA ASP A 225 -5.38 -13.55 -10.97
C ASP A 225 -5.30 -14.39 -9.72
N LEU A 226 -4.29 -14.19 -8.88
CA LEU A 226 -4.11 -14.96 -7.66
C LEU A 226 -3.46 -14.10 -6.57
N LEU A 227 -3.98 -14.17 -5.35
CA LEU A 227 -3.40 -13.57 -4.15
C LEU A 227 -3.52 -14.57 -2.99
N ILE A 228 -2.39 -15.08 -2.49
CA ILE A 228 -2.37 -16.07 -1.41
C ILE A 228 -1.54 -15.54 -0.24
N GLU A 229 -2.12 -15.57 0.95
CA GLU A 229 -1.49 -15.15 2.21
C GLU A 229 -1.41 -16.33 3.18
N TRP A 230 -0.20 -16.75 3.54
CA TRP A 230 0.06 -17.68 4.64
C TRP A 230 0.25 -16.90 5.94
N LYS A 231 -0.72 -16.99 6.85
CA LYS A 231 -0.66 -16.32 8.15
C LYS A 231 0.00 -17.22 9.19
N PRO A 232 1.13 -16.83 9.80
CA PRO A 232 1.68 -17.58 10.93
C PRO A 232 0.75 -17.50 12.14
N ASP A 233 0.69 -18.57 12.94
CA ASP A 233 -0.01 -18.54 14.22
C ASP A 233 0.94 -18.02 15.31
N LYS A 234 0.82 -16.72 15.61
CA LYS A 234 1.63 -16.04 16.63
C LYS A 234 1.35 -16.56 18.05
N ALA A 235 0.12 -16.96 18.34
CA ALA A 235 -0.28 -17.39 19.67
C ALA A 235 0.31 -18.76 20.01
N HIS A 236 0.30 -19.68 19.04
CA HIS A 236 0.82 -21.03 19.19
C HIS A 236 2.25 -21.19 18.65
N LYS A 237 2.88 -20.11 18.16
CA LYS A 237 4.22 -20.07 17.57
C LYS A 237 4.40 -21.08 16.43
N VAL A 238 3.41 -21.12 15.53
CA VAL A 238 3.41 -21.99 14.35
C VAL A 238 3.79 -21.13 13.13
N PRO A 239 5.06 -21.20 12.67
CA PRO A 239 5.51 -20.41 11.53
C PRO A 239 5.00 -20.94 10.19
N VAL A 240 5.14 -20.13 9.14
CA VAL A 240 4.86 -20.56 7.76
C VAL A 240 5.84 -21.65 7.32
N ASN A 241 5.33 -22.68 6.64
CA ASN A 241 6.18 -23.67 5.99
C ASN A 241 6.67 -23.16 4.63
N VAL A 242 7.94 -22.74 4.53
CA VAL A 242 8.51 -22.23 3.26
C VAL A 242 8.49 -23.26 2.14
N GLN A 243 8.68 -24.56 2.45
CA GLN A 243 8.61 -25.61 1.43
C GLN A 243 7.19 -25.72 0.85
N ASN A 244 6.15 -25.59 1.67
CA ASN A 244 4.77 -25.57 1.18
C ASN A 244 4.51 -24.38 0.24
N VAL A 245 5.06 -23.20 0.53
CA VAL A 245 5.00 -22.06 -0.39
C VAL A 245 5.67 -22.40 -1.72
N VAL A 246 6.86 -23.02 -1.67
CA VAL A 246 7.58 -23.49 -2.86
C VAL A 246 6.74 -24.49 -3.66
N ASP A 247 6.12 -25.47 -3.02
CA ASP A 247 5.29 -26.49 -3.68
C ASP A 247 4.05 -25.87 -4.38
N ILE A 248 3.47 -24.83 -3.78
CA ILE A 248 2.36 -24.06 -4.37
C ILE A 248 2.83 -23.23 -5.56
N VAL A 249 3.99 -22.57 -5.46
CA VAL A 249 4.59 -21.83 -6.58
C VAL A 249 4.95 -22.77 -7.73
N GLU A 250 5.49 -23.96 -7.44
CA GLU A 250 5.73 -25.00 -8.43
C GLU A 250 4.44 -25.41 -9.15
N ALA A 251 3.35 -25.63 -8.41
CA ALA A 251 2.05 -25.95 -9.00
C ALA A 251 1.56 -24.87 -9.99
N ILE A 252 1.82 -23.59 -9.69
CA ILE A 252 1.52 -22.47 -10.59
C ILE A 252 2.39 -22.55 -11.85
N CYS A 253 3.71 -22.70 -11.70
CA CYS A 253 4.65 -22.78 -12.81
C CYS A 253 4.47 -24.03 -13.69
N GLU A 254 3.95 -25.13 -13.13
CA GLU A 254 3.54 -26.32 -13.89
C GLU A 254 2.31 -26.05 -14.77
N ARG A 255 1.44 -25.11 -14.37
CA ARG A 255 0.18 -24.82 -15.04
C ARG A 255 0.28 -23.72 -16.10
N VAL A 256 1.11 -22.71 -15.87
CA VAL A 256 1.23 -21.51 -16.72
C VAL A 256 2.66 -21.03 -16.88
N TYR A 257 2.90 -20.21 -17.90
CA TYR A 257 4.20 -19.57 -18.08
C TYR A 257 4.36 -18.35 -17.17
N VAL A 258 5.13 -18.50 -16.10
CA VAL A 258 5.59 -17.39 -15.27
C VAL A 258 6.92 -16.89 -15.83
N LYS A 259 6.95 -15.66 -16.36
CA LYS A 259 8.14 -15.10 -17.02
C LYS A 259 9.14 -14.56 -16.02
N ARG A 260 8.68 -13.72 -15.08
CA ARG A 260 9.53 -13.02 -14.11
C ARG A 260 8.94 -13.10 -12.71
N SER A 261 9.82 -13.05 -11.72
CA SER A 261 9.41 -12.89 -10.32
C SER A 261 10.27 -11.86 -9.58
N LEU A 262 9.66 -11.17 -8.61
CA LEU A 262 10.32 -10.15 -7.81
C LEU A 262 9.97 -10.34 -6.34
N SER A 263 11.00 -10.42 -5.50
CA SER A 263 10.89 -10.50 -4.05
C SER A 263 11.78 -9.47 -3.36
N ASP A 264 11.40 -9.08 -2.14
CA ASP A 264 12.38 -8.48 -1.22
C ASP A 264 13.39 -9.55 -0.76
N LYS A 265 14.60 -9.11 -0.43
CA LYS A 265 15.76 -9.95 -0.08
C LYS A 265 15.60 -10.83 1.15
N PHE A 266 14.52 -10.67 1.89
CA PHE A 266 14.31 -11.33 3.16
C PHE A 266 13.66 -12.70 2.95
N ASN A 267 14.33 -13.77 3.37
CA ASN A 267 13.87 -15.17 3.29
C ASN A 267 13.52 -15.70 1.88
N SER A 268 13.92 -15.00 0.82
CA SER A 268 13.60 -15.33 -0.57
C SER A 268 14.64 -16.26 -1.24
N GLY A 269 15.84 -16.41 -0.71
CA GLY A 269 16.95 -17.08 -1.41
C GLY A 269 16.65 -18.51 -1.92
N ALA A 270 16.00 -19.35 -1.11
CA ALA A 270 15.60 -20.69 -1.53
C ALA A 270 14.50 -20.67 -2.61
N MET A 271 13.54 -19.76 -2.48
CA MET A 271 12.47 -19.54 -3.46
C MET A 271 13.03 -19.03 -4.79
N THR A 272 13.92 -18.04 -4.76
CA THR A 272 14.59 -17.48 -5.95
C THR A 272 15.38 -18.55 -6.70
N GLN A 273 16.16 -19.38 -5.99
CA GLN A 273 16.87 -20.49 -6.63
C GLN A 273 15.89 -21.44 -7.31
N ARG A 274 14.79 -21.78 -6.63
CA ARG A 274 13.81 -22.71 -7.18
C ARG A 274 13.10 -22.15 -8.42
N LEU A 275 12.71 -20.87 -8.39
CA LEU A 275 12.12 -20.17 -9.52
C LEU A 275 13.06 -20.15 -10.74
N LEU A 276 14.36 -19.93 -10.52
CA LEU A 276 15.36 -20.03 -11.59
C LEU A 276 15.45 -21.44 -12.18
N GLU A 277 15.35 -22.50 -11.37
CA GLU A 277 15.32 -23.89 -11.84
C GLU A 277 14.06 -24.20 -12.69
N LEU A 278 12.93 -23.57 -12.37
CA LEU A 278 11.68 -23.63 -13.14
C LEU A 278 11.72 -22.74 -14.40
N GLY A 279 12.82 -22.01 -14.60
CA GLY A 279 13.03 -21.12 -15.74
C GLY A 279 12.24 -19.82 -15.67
N VAL A 280 11.95 -19.34 -14.46
CA VAL A 280 11.43 -18.00 -14.18
C VAL A 280 12.61 -17.06 -13.98
N GLU A 281 12.57 -15.87 -14.59
CA GLU A 281 13.55 -14.82 -14.35
C GLU A 281 13.30 -14.19 -12.96
N ALA A 282 13.90 -14.78 -11.93
CA ALA A 282 13.73 -14.37 -10.55
C ALA A 282 14.78 -13.33 -10.13
N GLU A 283 14.31 -12.16 -9.68
CA GLU A 283 15.14 -11.11 -9.09
C GLU A 283 14.86 -10.99 -7.59
N ASP A 284 15.94 -11.03 -6.81
CA ASP A 284 15.88 -10.77 -5.39
C ASP A 284 16.53 -9.42 -5.07
N LYS A 285 15.70 -8.44 -4.72
CA LYS A 285 16.10 -7.03 -4.65
C LYS A 285 15.82 -6.46 -3.28
N VAL A 286 16.72 -5.60 -2.79
CA VAL A 286 16.43 -4.86 -1.55
C VAL A 286 15.33 -3.85 -1.82
N PHE A 287 14.20 -3.99 -1.14
CA PHE A 287 13.07 -3.05 -1.20
C PHE A 287 13.37 -1.79 -0.39
N SER A 288 14.39 -1.05 -0.81
CA SER A 288 14.74 0.25 -0.25
C SER A 288 13.58 1.24 -0.41
N ASN A 289 13.49 2.23 0.49
CA ASN A 289 12.46 3.28 0.43
C ASN A 289 12.26 3.88 -0.99
N PRO A 290 13.32 4.27 -1.74
CA PRO A 290 13.15 4.79 -3.09
C PRO A 290 12.56 3.76 -4.07
N PHE A 291 12.94 2.49 -3.95
CA PHE A 291 12.43 1.44 -4.82
C PHE A 291 10.97 1.11 -4.49
N GLN A 292 10.63 0.97 -3.20
CA GLN A 292 9.23 0.82 -2.76
C GLN A 292 8.38 1.98 -3.27
N LEU A 293 8.84 3.22 -3.09
CA LEU A 293 8.13 4.39 -3.61
C LEU A 293 7.93 4.32 -5.13
N ALA A 294 8.93 3.87 -5.89
CA ALA A 294 8.81 3.71 -7.34
C ALA A 294 7.77 2.66 -7.74
N ILE A 295 7.81 1.45 -7.15
CA ILE A 295 6.87 0.37 -7.49
C ILE A 295 5.44 0.74 -7.10
N PHE A 296 5.22 1.32 -5.91
CA PHE A 296 3.90 1.75 -5.48
C PHE A 296 3.39 2.96 -6.27
N THR A 297 4.28 3.86 -6.72
CA THR A 297 3.88 4.96 -7.61
C THR A 297 3.38 4.42 -8.94
N GLN A 298 3.99 3.36 -9.47
CA GLN A 298 3.50 2.70 -10.67
C GLN A 298 2.10 2.10 -10.46
N VAL A 299 1.89 1.38 -9.34
CA VAL A 299 0.56 0.86 -8.96
C VAL A 299 -0.48 1.98 -8.91
N LYS A 300 -0.14 3.10 -8.26
CA LYS A 300 -1.02 4.27 -8.17
C LYS A 300 -1.38 4.86 -9.53
N ASN A 301 -0.41 5.03 -10.41
CA ASN A 301 -0.64 5.58 -11.74
C ASN A 301 -1.57 4.69 -12.56
N LEU A 302 -1.35 3.36 -12.52
CA LEU A 302 -2.21 2.38 -13.20
C LEU A 302 -3.63 2.39 -12.64
N ALA A 303 -3.78 2.44 -11.32
CA ALA A 303 -5.11 2.53 -10.70
C ALA A 303 -5.86 3.81 -11.11
N TYR A 304 -5.16 4.95 -11.08
CA TYR A 304 -5.76 6.25 -11.41
C TYR A 304 -6.15 6.38 -12.88
N THR A 305 -5.46 5.66 -13.77
CA THR A 305 -5.73 5.65 -15.20
C THR A 305 -6.71 4.54 -15.62
N GLY A 306 -7.14 3.69 -14.68
CA GLY A 306 -8.02 2.54 -14.99
C GLY A 306 -7.31 1.41 -15.75
N HIS A 307 -5.98 1.33 -15.65
CA HIS A 307 -5.14 0.33 -16.29
C HIS A 307 -4.62 -0.71 -15.28
N LEU A 308 -5.47 -1.10 -14.34
CA LEU A 308 -5.21 -2.14 -13.34
C LEU A 308 -6.50 -2.92 -13.08
N GLU A 309 -6.40 -4.24 -12.93
CA GLU A 309 -7.49 -5.06 -12.41
C GLU A 309 -7.03 -5.86 -11.20
N LEU A 310 -7.85 -5.82 -10.15
CA LEU A 310 -7.60 -6.44 -8.86
C LEU A 310 -8.66 -7.50 -8.54
N LEU A 311 -8.26 -8.53 -7.79
CA LEU A 311 -9.20 -9.50 -7.22
C LEU A 311 -10.16 -8.81 -6.22
N ASP A 312 -11.34 -9.41 -6.05
CA ASP A 312 -12.35 -8.99 -5.07
C ASP A 312 -12.00 -9.47 -3.65
N GLU A 313 -10.83 -9.07 -3.16
CA GLU A 313 -10.33 -9.39 -1.83
C GLU A 313 -10.42 -8.17 -0.91
N GLU A 314 -11.54 -8.06 -0.18
CA GLU A 314 -11.92 -6.89 0.61
C GLU A 314 -10.78 -6.38 1.51
N LYS A 315 -10.19 -7.26 2.33
CA LYS A 315 -9.11 -6.88 3.26
C LYS A 315 -7.88 -6.36 2.52
N ALA A 316 -7.43 -7.06 1.47
CA ALA A 316 -6.22 -6.68 0.74
C ALA A 316 -6.41 -5.39 -0.06
N ASN A 317 -7.62 -5.17 -0.59
CA ASN A 317 -8.00 -3.93 -1.26
C ASN A 317 -8.09 -2.76 -0.26
N ASP A 318 -8.66 -2.99 0.92
CA ASP A 318 -8.73 -1.98 1.96
C ASP A 318 -7.35 -1.63 2.54
N ASP A 319 -6.48 -2.61 2.77
CA ASP A 319 -5.10 -2.39 3.19
C ASP A 319 -4.31 -1.57 2.15
N LEU A 320 -4.50 -1.84 0.85
CA LEU A 320 -3.86 -1.08 -0.22
C LEU A 320 -4.30 0.39 -0.23
N LYS A 321 -5.60 0.66 -0.03
CA LYS A 321 -6.16 2.02 0.04
C LYS A 321 -5.54 2.89 1.13
N HIS A 322 -5.14 2.27 2.24
CA HIS A 322 -4.72 2.96 3.46
C HIS A 322 -3.19 2.98 3.63
N LEU A 323 -2.43 2.70 2.58
CA LEU A 323 -0.98 2.88 2.61
C LEU A 323 -0.61 4.34 2.88
N LEU A 324 0.47 4.54 3.62
CA LEU A 324 0.98 5.83 4.04
C LEU A 324 2.30 6.15 3.34
N LEU A 325 2.52 7.43 3.02
CA LEU A 325 3.78 8.00 2.59
C LEU A 325 4.43 8.75 3.75
N VAL A 326 5.31 8.06 4.48
CA VAL A 326 6.00 8.61 5.65
C VAL A 326 7.22 9.40 5.20
N ASN A 327 7.35 10.64 5.69
CA ASN A 327 8.45 11.55 5.39
C ASN A 327 8.73 11.74 3.88
N GLY A 328 7.71 11.60 3.03
CA GLY A 328 7.80 11.75 1.58
C GLY A 328 8.64 10.68 0.86
N THR A 329 9.11 9.63 1.57
CA THR A 329 10.08 8.68 1.00
C THR A 329 9.77 7.22 1.31
N LYS A 330 9.14 6.92 2.46
CA LYS A 330 8.86 5.55 2.89
C LYS A 330 7.39 5.22 2.66
N ILE A 331 7.12 4.07 2.06
CA ILE A 331 5.77 3.50 2.02
C ILE A 331 5.57 2.68 3.29
N ASP A 332 4.50 2.95 4.00
CA ASP A 332 4.15 2.28 5.25
C ASP A 332 2.64 2.03 5.34
N HIS A 333 2.19 1.54 6.48
CA HIS A 333 0.80 1.19 6.74
C HIS A 333 0.40 1.64 8.15
N GLU A 334 -0.91 1.73 8.40
CA GLU A 334 -1.43 2.01 9.74
C GLU A 334 -1.21 0.81 10.68
N LYS A 335 -1.21 1.09 11.98
CA LYS A 335 -0.88 0.11 13.03
C LYS A 335 -1.72 -1.17 13.02
N ASP A 336 -2.98 -1.09 12.60
CA ASP A 336 -3.93 -2.20 12.61
C ASP A 336 -4.16 -2.82 11.21
N ARG A 337 -3.33 -2.44 10.23
CA ARG A 337 -3.42 -2.89 8.84
C ARG A 337 -2.26 -3.80 8.47
N GLY A 338 -2.33 -4.42 7.28
CA GLY A 338 -1.25 -5.22 6.73
C GLY A 338 -0.53 -4.51 5.58
N LYS A 339 0.75 -4.84 5.36
CA LYS A 339 1.51 -4.42 4.17
C LYS A 339 1.94 -5.61 3.30
N ASP A 340 1.94 -6.82 3.84
CA ASP A 340 2.50 -8.02 3.18
C ASP A 340 1.81 -8.32 1.84
N THR A 341 0.47 -8.25 1.80
CA THR A 341 -0.29 -8.37 0.55
C THR A 341 -0.03 -7.21 -0.41
N CYS A 342 0.17 -6.01 0.10
CA CYS A 342 0.43 -4.83 -0.72
C CYS A 342 1.80 -4.92 -1.41
N ASP A 343 2.83 -5.38 -0.69
CA ASP A 343 4.19 -5.52 -1.23
C ASP A 343 4.25 -6.61 -2.31
N ALA A 344 3.65 -7.78 -2.08
CA ALA A 344 3.57 -8.83 -3.09
C ALA A 344 2.81 -8.38 -4.36
N ARG A 345 1.67 -7.69 -4.20
CA ARG A 345 0.89 -7.13 -5.33
C ARG A 345 1.69 -6.10 -6.11
N ALA A 346 2.31 -5.16 -5.41
CA ALA A 346 3.09 -4.10 -6.03
C ALA A 346 4.25 -4.67 -6.85
N ALA A 347 4.90 -5.74 -6.36
CA ALA A 347 5.97 -6.42 -7.08
C ALA A 347 5.46 -7.06 -8.39
N ALA A 348 4.34 -7.81 -8.35
CA ALA A 348 3.75 -8.45 -9.53
C ALA A 348 3.29 -7.42 -10.58
N ILE A 349 2.56 -6.39 -10.13
CA ILE A 349 2.04 -5.30 -10.97
C ILE A 349 3.19 -4.52 -11.61
N TYR A 350 4.23 -4.21 -10.84
CA TYR A 350 5.41 -3.49 -11.33
C TYR A 350 6.17 -4.29 -12.38
N LEU A 351 6.38 -5.60 -12.17
CA LEU A 351 6.99 -6.46 -13.17
C LEU A 351 6.18 -6.51 -14.46
N CYS A 352 4.88 -6.74 -14.35
CA CYS A 352 3.99 -6.86 -15.49
C CYS A 352 3.95 -5.58 -16.34
N SER A 353 3.75 -4.43 -15.70
CA SER A 353 3.60 -3.14 -16.39
C SER A 353 4.90 -2.57 -16.98
N ASN A 354 6.06 -2.99 -16.47
CA ASN A 354 7.38 -2.58 -17.01
C ASN A 354 7.95 -3.57 -18.03
N ASP A 355 7.26 -4.67 -18.28
CA ASP A 355 7.65 -5.60 -19.34
C ASP A 355 7.02 -5.18 -20.67
N ASP A 356 7.72 -5.48 -21.76
CA ASP A 356 7.20 -5.20 -23.09
C ASP A 356 6.02 -6.15 -23.40
N PRO A 357 4.91 -5.65 -23.97
CA PRO A 357 3.78 -6.50 -24.32
C PRO A 357 4.17 -7.54 -25.37
N GLU A 358 3.88 -8.80 -25.10
CA GLU A 358 4.07 -9.90 -26.05
C GLU A 358 2.75 -10.20 -26.76
N GLU A 359 2.75 -10.13 -28.09
CA GLU A 359 1.60 -10.57 -28.92
C GLU A 359 1.51 -12.11 -29.04
N ILE A 360 2.53 -12.83 -28.55
CA ILE A 360 2.65 -14.29 -28.71
C ILE A 360 1.91 -14.97 -27.56
N THR A 361 0.92 -15.79 -27.88
CA THR A 361 0.30 -16.71 -26.90
C THR A 361 1.32 -17.77 -26.49
N ASN A 362 1.80 -17.71 -25.25
CA ASN A 362 2.68 -18.73 -24.71
C ASN A 362 1.84 -19.98 -24.40
N PHE A 363 2.24 -21.15 -24.89
CA PHE A 363 1.64 -22.41 -24.46
C PHE A 363 2.52 -23.00 -23.36
N SER A 364 1.95 -23.33 -22.20
CA SER A 364 2.63 -24.19 -21.23
C SER A 364 2.97 -25.52 -21.92
N MET A 365 4.24 -25.80 -22.18
CA MET A 365 4.64 -27.11 -22.69
C MET A 365 4.42 -28.14 -21.58
N PRO A 366 3.62 -29.22 -21.80
CA PRO A 366 3.58 -30.31 -20.84
C PRO A 366 5.01 -30.84 -20.67
N THR A 367 5.38 -31.18 -19.44
CA THR A 367 6.69 -31.70 -19.08
C THR A 367 6.94 -33.02 -19.82
N ILE A 368 7.50 -32.95 -21.03
CA ILE A 368 8.05 -34.12 -21.71
C ILE A 368 9.38 -34.39 -21.02
N ALA A 369 9.45 -35.47 -20.25
CA ALA A 369 10.67 -35.93 -19.62
C ALA A 369 11.82 -35.94 -20.66
N GLY A 370 12.78 -35.01 -20.51
CA GLY A 370 13.99 -34.94 -21.35
C GLY A 370 14.16 -33.70 -22.23
N ALA A 371 13.23 -32.74 -22.27
CA ALA A 371 13.44 -31.51 -23.04
C ALA A 371 14.02 -30.37 -22.16
N VAL A 372 15.31 -30.10 -22.32
CA VAL A 372 15.98 -28.91 -21.74
C VAL A 372 15.61 -27.69 -22.59
N ARG A 373 15.17 -26.58 -21.96
CA ARG A 373 14.89 -25.30 -22.63
C ARG A 373 16.14 -24.82 -23.39
N GLY A 374 15.98 -24.58 -24.69
CA GLY A 374 17.01 -23.96 -25.52
C GLY A 374 17.28 -22.52 -25.05
N ARG A 375 18.56 -22.17 -24.97
CA ARG A 375 19.07 -20.85 -24.57
C ARG A 375 18.59 -19.72 -25.48
#